data_AF-A0A935LVR4-F1
#
_entry.id   AF-A0A935LVR4-F1
#
_cell.length_a   1.000
_cell.length_b   1.000
_cell.length_c   1.000
_cell.angle_alpha   90.00
_cell.angle_beta   90.00
_cell.angle_gamma   90.00
#
_symmetry.space_group_name_H-M   'P 1'
#
loop_
_entity.id
_entity.type
_entity.pdbx_description
1 polymer ?
#
loop_
_entity_poly.entity_id
_entity_poly.type
_entity_poly.pdbx_seq_one_letter_code
_entity_poly.pdbx_strand_id
1 'polypeptide(L)'
;MFLDSTSFGRKGQCKIEVVRACMEYRSITRVRLYVKDGARWQQRDSCSFESDDCPSLAASISDFNGDKLNDLVFQSRLAGRGANELQQLVVYNDTAQRLTVIVNSDEYPNLRYFSELDYLEAYRFYSGYSTEYLRVDADSLKLYARMETDDGVETVSTFDKQGRWKVIRKKTVSSDKMYEHDPPKELFWWRTPKRR
;
A
#
# COMPACT_ATOMS: atom_id res chain seq x y z
N MET A 1 -6.74 -15.76 -11.30
CA MET A 1 -7.13 -14.54 -12.05
C MET A 1 -8.01 -13.71 -11.13
N PHE A 2 -7.91 -12.38 -11.23
CA PHE A 2 -8.78 -11.42 -10.58
C PHE A 2 -9.35 -10.48 -11.64
N LEU A 3 -10.63 -10.10 -11.51
CA LEU A 3 -11.33 -9.23 -12.45
C LEU A 3 -12.31 -8.36 -11.67
N ASP A 4 -12.25 -7.05 -11.86
CA ASP A 4 -13.24 -6.11 -11.34
C ASP A 4 -13.67 -5.14 -12.45
N SER A 5 -14.97 -4.88 -12.56
CA SER A 5 -15.55 -3.92 -13.52
C SER A 5 -16.60 -2.99 -12.90
N THR A 6 -16.76 -3.07 -11.59
CA THR A 6 -17.83 -2.40 -10.84
C THR A 6 -17.27 -1.35 -9.90
N SER A 7 -16.06 -1.58 -9.37
CA SER A 7 -15.50 -0.79 -8.28
C SER A 7 -14.20 -0.07 -8.65
N PHE A 8 -13.37 -0.60 -9.54
CA PHE A 8 -12.07 -0.02 -9.90
C PHE A 8 -12.18 1.30 -10.68
N GLY A 9 -11.25 2.23 -10.44
CA GLY A 9 -11.18 3.53 -11.10
C GLY A 9 -12.50 4.29 -11.03
N ARG A 10 -12.97 4.80 -12.18
CA ARG A 10 -14.35 5.29 -12.29
C ARG A 10 -15.33 4.10 -12.30
N LYS A 11 -16.10 3.96 -11.23
CA LYS A 11 -17.09 2.89 -11.03
C LYS A 11 -18.00 2.69 -12.24
N GLY A 12 -18.05 1.45 -12.76
CA GLY A 12 -18.84 1.06 -13.93
C GLY A 12 -18.33 1.57 -15.29
N GLN A 13 -17.27 2.37 -15.31
CA GLN A 13 -16.62 2.90 -16.52
C GLN A 13 -15.23 2.32 -16.76
N CYS A 14 -14.60 1.78 -15.71
CA CYS A 14 -13.32 1.10 -15.78
C CYS A 14 -13.47 -0.38 -15.41
N LYS A 15 -12.56 -1.19 -15.95
CA LYS A 15 -12.41 -2.60 -15.63
C LYS A 15 -10.92 -2.92 -15.54
N ILE A 16 -10.53 -3.66 -14.51
CA ILE A 16 -9.17 -4.12 -14.28
C ILE A 16 -9.14 -5.64 -14.31
N GLU A 17 -8.19 -6.20 -15.05
CA GLU A 17 -7.91 -7.63 -15.08
C GLU A 17 -6.50 -7.87 -14.56
N VAL A 18 -6.36 -8.84 -13.64
CA VAL A 18 -5.06 -9.30 -13.14
C VAL A 18 -4.93 -10.80 -13.38
N VAL A 19 -3.93 -11.18 -14.17
CA VAL A 19 -3.64 -12.57 -14.50
C VAL A 19 -2.24 -12.91 -14.05
N ARG A 20 -2.09 -13.93 -13.21
CA ARG A 20 -0.81 -14.51 -12.85
C ARG A 20 -0.66 -15.86 -13.54
N ALA A 21 0.44 -16.02 -14.27
CA ALA A 21 0.91 -17.32 -14.75
C ALA A 21 2.12 -17.73 -13.93
N CYS A 22 2.14 -18.98 -13.47
CA CYS A 22 3.25 -19.53 -12.71
C CYS A 22 3.91 -20.68 -13.49
N MET A 23 5.24 -20.70 -13.46
CA MET A 23 6.09 -21.69 -14.11
C MET A 23 7.13 -22.12 -13.08
N GLU A 24 6.89 -23.29 -12.45
CA GLU A 24 7.69 -23.79 -11.33
C GLU A 24 7.78 -22.77 -10.19
N TYR A 25 8.93 -22.10 -10.06
CA TYR A 25 9.20 -21.09 -9.04
C TYR A 25 9.07 -19.67 -9.56
N ARG A 26 8.86 -19.44 -10.85
CA ARG A 26 8.69 -18.08 -11.40
C ARG A 26 7.24 -17.76 -11.65
N SER A 27 6.90 -16.48 -11.57
CA SER A 27 5.59 -16.01 -12.03
C SER A 27 5.68 -14.72 -12.83
N ILE A 28 4.74 -14.57 -13.75
CA ILE A 28 4.48 -13.32 -14.47
C ILE A 28 3.05 -12.90 -14.13
N THR A 29 2.91 -11.72 -13.53
CA THR A 29 1.62 -11.08 -13.27
C THR A 29 1.40 -9.98 -14.29
N ARG A 30 0.30 -10.05 -15.04
CA ARG A 30 -0.13 -9.01 -15.98
C ARG A 30 -1.35 -8.29 -15.44
N VAL A 31 -1.30 -6.97 -15.46
CA VAL A 31 -2.42 -6.10 -15.10
C VAL A 31 -2.87 -5.37 -16.37
N ARG A 32 -4.17 -5.38 -16.66
CA ARG A 32 -4.74 -4.73 -17.86
C ARG A 32 -5.90 -3.83 -17.47
N LEU A 33 -5.79 -2.57 -17.86
CA LEU A 33 -6.84 -1.57 -17.74
C LEU A 33 -7.70 -1.56 -19.00
N TYR A 34 -9.01 -1.64 -18.79
CA TYR A 34 -10.02 -1.42 -19.82
C TYR A 34 -10.91 -0.25 -19.43
N VAL A 35 -11.23 0.61 -20.39
CA VAL A 35 -12.19 1.70 -20.23
C VAL A 35 -13.35 1.47 -21.18
N LYS A 36 -14.56 1.80 -20.72
CA LYS A 36 -15.78 1.65 -21.49
C LYS A 36 -15.87 2.74 -22.56
N ASP A 37 -16.10 2.32 -23.79
CA ASP A 37 -16.41 3.18 -24.93
C ASP A 37 -17.75 2.72 -25.52
N GLY A 38 -18.81 3.46 -25.18
CA GLY A 38 -20.19 3.03 -25.42
C GLY A 38 -20.51 1.69 -24.74
N ALA A 39 -20.81 0.67 -25.56
CA ALA A 39 -21.09 -0.69 -25.09
C ALA A 39 -19.86 -1.61 -25.05
N ARG A 40 -18.69 -1.13 -25.48
CA ARG A 40 -17.49 -1.95 -25.65
C ARG A 40 -16.43 -1.62 -24.61
N TRP A 41 -15.67 -2.63 -24.20
CA TRP A 41 -14.48 -2.45 -23.39
C TRP A 41 -13.27 -2.31 -24.30
N GLN A 42 -12.50 -1.23 -24.15
CA GLN A 42 -11.24 -1.03 -24.86
C GLN A 42 -10.07 -1.09 -23.87
N GLN A 43 -9.06 -1.90 -24.17
CA GLN A 43 -7.84 -1.90 -23.37
C GLN A 43 -7.13 -0.56 -23.57
N ARG A 44 -6.86 0.15 -22.47
CA ARG A 44 -6.19 1.46 -22.50
C ARG A 44 -4.72 1.36 -22.08
N ASP A 45 -4.42 0.47 -21.15
CA ASP A 45 -3.09 0.36 -20.59
C ASP A 45 -2.83 -1.04 -20.01
N SER A 46 -1.57 -1.37 -19.78
CA SER A 46 -1.18 -2.61 -19.12
C SER A 46 0.24 -2.53 -18.57
N CYS A 47 0.47 -3.22 -17.46
CA CYS A 47 1.81 -3.43 -16.91
C CYS A 47 2.02 -4.92 -16.57
N SER A 48 3.29 -5.30 -16.36
CA SER A 48 3.68 -6.68 -16.06
C SER A 48 4.76 -6.72 -15.00
N PHE A 49 4.73 -7.75 -14.16
CA PHE A 49 5.63 -7.95 -13.04
C PHE A 49 6.14 -9.38 -13.07
N GLU A 50 7.45 -9.54 -12.99
CA GLU A 50 8.10 -10.84 -12.85
C GLU A 50 8.48 -11.07 -11.39
N SER A 51 8.42 -12.33 -10.95
CA SER A 51 8.85 -12.74 -9.62
C SER A 51 9.50 -14.12 -9.69
N ASP A 52 10.48 -14.35 -8.83
CA ASP A 52 11.10 -15.67 -8.58
C ASP A 52 10.32 -16.50 -7.55
N ASP A 53 9.05 -16.14 -7.35
CA ASP A 53 8.10 -16.88 -6.54
C ASP A 53 6.70 -16.88 -7.18
N CYS A 54 5.83 -17.81 -6.78
CA CYS A 54 4.44 -17.93 -7.23
C CYS A 54 3.47 -17.84 -6.04
N PRO A 55 3.28 -16.65 -5.44
CA PRO A 55 2.25 -16.49 -4.41
C PRO A 55 0.85 -16.62 -5.00
N SER A 56 -0.12 -16.96 -4.15
CA SER A 56 -1.54 -16.83 -4.49
C SER A 56 -1.84 -15.40 -4.95
N LEU A 57 -2.76 -15.25 -5.90
CA LEU A 57 -3.18 -13.93 -6.36
C LEU A 57 -4.27 -13.39 -5.42
N ALA A 58 -3.85 -12.84 -4.28
CA ALA A 58 -4.71 -12.04 -3.42
C ALA A 58 -4.70 -10.60 -3.94
N ALA A 59 -5.85 -10.05 -4.32
CA ALA A 59 -6.00 -8.69 -4.83
C ALA A 59 -7.16 -7.98 -4.14
N SER A 60 -7.04 -6.67 -3.95
CA SER A 60 -8.10 -5.83 -3.39
C SER A 60 -8.16 -4.47 -4.09
N ILE A 61 -9.35 -3.87 -4.00
CA ILE A 61 -9.71 -2.62 -4.67
C ILE A 61 -10.19 -1.64 -3.59
N SER A 62 -9.54 -0.50 -3.50
CA SER A 62 -9.86 0.59 -2.57
C SER A 62 -9.19 1.86 -3.08
N ASP A 63 -9.62 3.01 -2.62
CA ASP A 63 -8.86 4.25 -2.75
C ASP A 63 -7.62 4.16 -1.84
N PHE A 64 -6.41 4.24 -2.42
CA PHE A 64 -5.14 4.18 -1.68
C PHE A 64 -4.36 5.50 -1.72
N ASN A 65 -4.85 6.52 -2.43
CA ASN A 65 -4.17 7.81 -2.59
C ASN A 65 -5.05 9.03 -2.21
N GLY A 66 -6.30 8.80 -1.82
CA GLY A 66 -7.26 9.83 -1.41
C GLY A 66 -7.97 10.56 -2.54
N ASP A 67 -7.84 10.11 -3.80
CA ASP A 67 -8.43 10.80 -4.97
C ASP A 67 -9.90 10.43 -5.24
N LYS A 68 -10.48 9.54 -4.41
CA LYS A 68 -11.86 9.03 -4.48
C LYS A 68 -12.12 8.07 -5.65
N LEU A 69 -11.09 7.65 -6.36
CA LEU A 69 -11.11 6.56 -7.33
C LEU A 69 -10.42 5.36 -6.69
N ASN A 70 -10.93 4.17 -6.98
CA ASN A 70 -10.33 2.98 -6.40
C ASN A 70 -9.13 2.53 -7.24
N ASP A 71 -8.05 2.22 -6.54
CA ASP A 71 -6.82 1.64 -7.04
C ASP A 71 -6.80 0.12 -6.84
N LEU A 72 -5.68 -0.50 -7.21
CA LEU A 72 -5.46 -1.93 -7.09
C LEU A 72 -4.24 -2.18 -6.20
N VAL A 73 -4.39 -3.05 -5.20
CA VAL A 73 -3.25 -3.77 -4.60
C VAL A 73 -3.37 -5.25 -4.85
N PHE A 74 -2.24 -5.93 -5.02
CA PHE A 74 -2.20 -7.39 -5.06
C PHE A 74 -0.90 -7.93 -4.47
N GLN A 75 -0.94 -9.13 -3.90
CA GLN A 75 0.25 -9.80 -3.37
C GLN A 75 1.24 -10.07 -4.50
N SER A 76 2.42 -9.44 -4.45
CA SER A 76 3.44 -9.51 -5.49
C SER A 76 4.38 -10.69 -5.28
N ARG A 77 4.77 -10.95 -4.03
CA ARG A 77 5.82 -11.91 -3.64
C ARG A 77 5.49 -12.64 -2.35
N LEU A 78 6.19 -13.74 -2.10
CA LEU A 78 6.20 -14.41 -0.79
C LEU A 78 7.17 -13.68 0.13
N ALA A 79 6.72 -13.28 1.32
CA ALA A 79 7.62 -12.76 2.33
C ALA A 79 8.43 -13.88 2.98
N GLY A 80 9.65 -13.59 3.40
CA GLY A 80 10.45 -14.52 4.21
C GLY A 80 9.88 -14.80 5.61
N ARG A 81 8.91 -13.99 6.07
CA ARG A 81 8.18 -14.17 7.34
C ARG A 81 6.68 -14.14 7.06
N GLY A 82 5.96 -15.17 7.51
CA GLY A 82 4.56 -15.40 7.14
C GLY A 82 3.54 -14.35 7.59
N ALA A 83 3.90 -13.46 8.52
CA ALA A 83 3.03 -12.35 8.96
C ALA A 83 3.14 -11.08 8.08
N ASN A 84 4.02 -11.09 7.06
CA ASN A 84 4.18 -9.99 6.12
C ASN A 84 3.61 -10.38 4.76
N GLU A 85 2.75 -9.54 4.20
CA GLU A 85 2.30 -9.63 2.82
C GLU A 85 3.01 -8.56 1.98
N LEU A 86 3.83 -8.97 1.01
CA LEU A 86 4.46 -8.04 0.06
C LEU A 86 3.46 -7.77 -1.08
N GLN A 87 3.13 -6.50 -1.29
CA GLN A 87 2.05 -6.09 -2.18
C GLN A 87 2.55 -5.09 -3.23
N GLN A 88 2.07 -5.26 -4.46
CA GLN A 88 2.21 -4.26 -5.50
C GLN A 88 0.98 -3.35 -5.49
N LEU A 89 1.19 -2.04 -5.35
CA LEU A 89 0.17 -1.00 -5.50
C LEU A 89 0.22 -0.44 -6.94
N VAL A 90 -0.94 -0.32 -7.55
CA VAL A 90 -1.14 0.28 -8.87
C VAL A 90 -2.29 1.29 -8.78
N VAL A 91 -1.95 2.56 -8.97
CA VAL A 91 -2.88 3.70 -8.84
C VAL A 91 -3.51 4.03 -10.20
N TYR A 92 -4.82 4.29 -10.22
CA TYR A 92 -5.52 4.67 -11.44
C TYR A 92 -5.40 6.18 -11.71
N ASN A 93 -4.79 6.56 -12.84
CA ASN A 93 -4.79 7.94 -13.29
C ASN A 93 -5.93 8.18 -14.28
N ASP A 94 -6.97 8.87 -13.83
CA ASP A 94 -8.17 9.14 -14.61
C ASP A 94 -7.96 10.11 -15.78
N THR A 95 -7.11 11.13 -15.59
CA THR A 95 -6.84 12.13 -16.62
C THR A 95 -6.14 11.51 -17.82
N ALA A 96 -5.18 10.62 -17.57
CA ALA A 96 -4.44 9.92 -18.60
C ALA A 96 -5.12 8.61 -19.04
N GLN A 97 -6.11 8.13 -18.27
CA GLN A 97 -6.67 6.77 -18.37
C GLN A 97 -5.58 5.69 -18.36
N ARG A 98 -4.66 5.78 -17.39
CA ARG A 98 -3.47 4.92 -17.29
C ARG A 98 -3.27 4.36 -15.89
N LEU A 99 -2.44 3.33 -15.81
CA LEU A 99 -1.99 2.73 -14.57
C LEU A 99 -0.66 3.36 -14.15
N THR A 100 -0.60 3.88 -12.92
CA THR A 100 0.65 4.33 -12.29
C THR A 100 1.13 3.25 -11.35
N VAL A 101 2.24 2.60 -11.70
CA VAL A 101 2.87 1.59 -10.84
C VAL A 101 3.61 2.29 -9.73
N ILE A 102 3.32 1.93 -8.48
CA ILE A 102 4.07 2.44 -7.33
C ILE A 102 5.31 1.56 -7.12
N VAL A 103 6.45 2.05 -7.58
CA VAL A 103 7.63 1.21 -7.88
C VAL A 103 8.28 0.58 -6.66
N ASN A 104 8.05 1.12 -5.47
CA ASN A 104 8.61 0.64 -4.21
C ASN A 104 7.54 0.14 -3.24
N SER A 105 6.32 -0.13 -3.69
CA SER A 105 5.24 -0.54 -2.77
C SER A 105 5.49 -1.90 -2.12
N ASP A 106 6.22 -2.80 -2.79
CA ASP A 106 6.54 -4.13 -2.28
C ASP A 106 7.64 -4.12 -1.20
N GLU A 107 8.32 -2.99 -1.01
CA GLU A 107 9.22 -2.76 0.12
C GLU A 107 8.45 -2.56 1.44
N TYR A 108 7.15 -2.23 1.36
CA TYR A 108 6.28 -1.88 2.49
C TYR A 108 5.19 -2.95 2.70
N PRO A 109 5.41 -3.93 3.59
CA PRO A 109 4.47 -5.02 3.79
C PRO A 109 3.16 -4.58 4.43
N ASN A 110 2.10 -5.36 4.19
CA ASN A 110 0.79 -5.19 4.80
C ASN A 110 0.20 -3.77 4.59
N LEU A 111 0.31 -3.25 3.37
CA LEU A 111 -0.06 -1.88 3.02
C LEU A 111 -1.57 -1.66 3.14
N ARG A 112 -1.98 -0.58 3.82
CA ARG A 112 -3.37 -0.21 4.04
C ARG A 112 -3.55 1.30 3.99
N TYR A 113 -4.70 1.75 3.48
CA TYR A 113 -5.04 3.17 3.48
C TYR A 113 -5.92 3.53 4.67
N PHE A 114 -5.58 4.63 5.34
CA PHE A 114 -6.32 5.17 6.47
C PHE A 114 -6.99 6.49 6.06
N SER A 115 -8.25 6.39 5.62
CA SER A 115 -8.97 7.50 4.99
C SER A 115 -9.30 8.67 5.92
N GLU A 116 -9.43 8.43 7.24
CA GLU A 116 -9.74 9.49 8.21
C GLU A 116 -8.62 10.54 8.29
N LEU A 117 -7.37 10.11 8.12
CA LEU A 117 -6.19 10.96 8.23
C LEU A 117 -5.37 11.03 6.94
N ASP A 118 -5.86 10.45 5.84
CA ASP A 118 -5.31 10.55 4.48
C ASP A 118 -3.80 10.22 4.44
N TYR A 119 -3.51 8.96 4.75
CA TYR A 119 -2.17 8.37 4.63
C TYR A 119 -2.26 6.86 4.38
N LEU A 120 -1.14 6.29 3.92
CA LEU A 120 -0.90 4.86 3.89
C LEU A 120 -0.13 4.42 5.13
N GLU A 121 -0.49 3.25 5.65
CA GLU A 121 0.22 2.55 6.71
C GLU A 121 0.77 1.23 6.15
N ALA A 122 1.97 0.87 6.56
CA ALA A 122 2.55 -0.44 6.31
C ALA A 122 3.05 -1.03 7.64
N TYR A 123 2.71 -2.29 7.90
CA TYR A 123 3.11 -2.98 9.12
C TYR A 123 4.13 -4.05 8.80
N ARG A 124 5.21 -4.08 9.57
CA ARG A 124 6.25 -5.10 9.44
C ARG A 124 6.40 -5.85 10.73
N PHE A 125 6.32 -7.17 10.64
CA PHE A 125 6.61 -8.09 11.72
C PHE A 125 8.01 -8.70 11.55
N TYR A 126 8.80 -8.66 12.62
CA TYR A 126 10.12 -9.30 12.75
C TYR A 126 10.30 -9.74 14.21
N SER A 127 11.51 -9.74 14.76
CA SER A 127 11.69 -9.92 16.22
C SER A 127 11.02 -8.79 17.03
N GLY A 128 10.72 -7.67 16.37
CA GLY A 128 9.85 -6.60 16.85
C GLY A 128 8.72 -6.30 15.85
N TYR A 129 8.22 -5.08 15.91
CA TYR A 129 7.12 -4.60 15.08
C TYR A 129 7.36 -3.15 14.66
N SER A 130 7.06 -2.81 13.42
CA SER A 130 7.09 -1.41 12.98
C SER A 130 5.85 -1.04 12.16
N THR A 131 5.36 0.17 12.38
CA THR A 131 4.39 0.85 11.53
C THR A 131 5.08 1.98 10.78
N GLU A 132 4.97 1.97 9.47
CA GLU A 132 5.51 2.97 8.57
C GLU A 132 4.37 3.83 8.01
N TYR A 133 4.49 5.15 8.14
CA TYR A 133 3.47 6.10 7.70
C TYR A 133 3.91 6.78 6.40
N LEU A 134 3.10 6.57 5.36
CA LEU A 134 3.48 6.75 3.96
C LEU A 134 2.46 7.62 3.22
N ARG A 135 2.88 8.19 2.10
CA ARG A 135 2.00 8.79 1.09
C ARG A 135 2.47 8.44 -0.30
N VAL A 136 1.53 8.39 -1.24
CA VAL A 136 1.85 8.34 -2.66
C VAL A 136 2.39 9.71 -3.09
N ASP A 137 3.55 9.70 -3.72
CA ASP A 137 4.18 10.86 -4.36
C ASP A 137 4.68 10.43 -5.74
N ALA A 138 3.99 10.91 -6.77
CA ALA A 138 4.11 10.45 -8.14
C ALA A 138 3.98 8.91 -8.26
N ASP A 139 5.08 8.23 -8.56
CA ASP A 139 5.17 6.78 -8.76
C ASP A 139 5.82 6.04 -7.58
N SER A 140 5.91 6.68 -6.40
CA SER A 140 6.59 6.11 -5.24
C SER A 140 5.84 6.36 -3.93
N LEU A 141 6.09 5.52 -2.92
CA LEU A 141 5.72 5.78 -1.54
C LEU A 141 6.82 6.59 -0.86
N LYS A 142 6.42 7.67 -0.19
CA LYS A 142 7.30 8.50 0.65
C LYS A 142 6.95 8.28 2.11
N LEU A 143 7.95 7.84 2.86
CA LEU A 143 7.88 7.67 4.30
C LEU A 143 8.06 9.03 4.99
N TYR A 144 7.17 9.37 5.92
CA TYR A 144 7.27 10.63 6.68
C TYR A 144 7.35 10.42 8.20
N ALA A 145 6.95 9.25 8.68
CA ALA A 145 7.16 8.83 10.05
C ALA A 145 7.23 7.31 10.18
N ARG A 146 7.79 6.83 11.28
CA ARG A 146 7.80 5.43 11.67
C ARG A 146 7.59 5.31 13.16
N MET A 147 6.80 4.33 13.56
CA MET A 147 6.76 3.80 14.91
C MET A 147 7.42 2.43 14.89
N GLU A 148 8.31 2.17 15.82
CA GLU A 148 9.03 0.91 15.94
C GLU A 148 9.02 0.45 17.39
N THR A 149 8.69 -0.81 17.61
CA THR A 149 8.75 -1.46 18.91
C THR A 149 9.71 -2.63 18.83
N ASP A 150 10.83 -2.52 19.54
CA ASP A 150 11.86 -3.54 19.62
C ASP A 150 12.39 -3.61 21.05
N ASP A 151 12.64 -4.82 21.55
CA ASP A 151 13.14 -5.09 22.91
C ASP A 151 12.41 -4.31 24.03
N GLY A 152 11.07 -4.25 23.97
CA GLY A 152 10.25 -3.55 24.96
C GLY A 152 10.33 -2.02 24.90
N VAL A 153 10.90 -1.46 23.82
CA VAL A 153 11.01 -0.01 23.63
C VAL A 153 10.28 0.40 22.36
N GLU A 154 9.30 1.29 22.52
CA GLU A 154 8.63 1.94 21.40
C GLU A 154 9.33 3.27 21.10
N THR A 155 9.73 3.46 19.85
CA THR A 155 10.35 4.67 19.32
C THR A 155 9.49 5.22 18.18
N VAL A 156 9.11 6.49 18.25
CA VAL A 156 8.47 7.21 17.14
C VAL A 156 9.46 8.20 16.56
N SER A 157 9.63 8.15 15.24
CA SER A 157 10.57 8.99 14.52
C SER A 157 9.93 9.62 13.28
N THR A 158 10.39 10.82 12.94
CA THR A 158 10.00 11.56 11.72
C THR A 158 11.20 11.81 10.83
N PHE A 159 10.95 12.15 9.57
CA PHE A 159 11.97 12.52 8.59
C PHE A 159 12.09 14.04 8.49
N ASP A 160 13.31 14.56 8.54
CA ASP A 160 13.56 15.91 8.06
C ASP A 160 13.58 15.97 6.52
N LYS A 161 13.62 17.18 5.96
CA LYS A 161 13.65 17.38 4.49
C LYS A 161 14.90 16.79 3.82
N GLN A 162 15.91 16.40 4.60
CA GLN A 162 17.15 15.79 4.13
C GLN A 162 17.13 14.25 4.29
N GLY A 163 15.97 13.68 4.67
CA GLY A 163 15.81 12.24 4.86
C GLY A 163 16.45 11.70 6.14
N ARG A 164 16.86 12.56 7.07
CA ARG A 164 17.46 12.12 8.34
C ARG A 164 16.38 11.85 9.38
N TRP A 165 16.61 10.77 10.12
CA TRP A 165 15.76 10.38 11.24
C TRP A 165 15.88 11.34 12.41
N LYS A 166 14.73 11.72 12.96
CA LYS A 166 14.63 12.41 14.23
C LYS A 166 13.64 11.67 15.11
N VAL A 167 14.12 11.13 16.24
CA VAL A 167 13.27 10.56 17.27
C VAL A 167 12.47 11.69 17.94
N ILE A 168 11.16 11.52 18.04
CA ILE A 168 10.25 12.48 18.68
C ILE A 168 9.59 11.91 19.94
N ARG A 169 9.53 10.59 20.08
CA ARG A 169 9.08 9.89 21.29
C ARG A 169 9.87 8.61 21.46
N LYS A 170 10.21 8.29 22.71
CA LYS A 170 10.75 6.99 23.11
C LYS A 170 10.16 6.62 24.46
N LYS A 171 9.59 5.42 24.58
CA LYS A 171 9.00 4.94 25.84
C LYS A 171 9.21 3.43 25.98
N THR A 172 9.31 2.97 27.22
CA THR A 172 9.23 1.53 27.53
C THR A 172 7.78 1.09 27.42
N VAL A 173 7.56 -0.06 26.80
CA VAL A 173 6.26 -0.70 26.66
C VAL A 173 6.29 -2.09 27.27
N SER A 174 5.21 -2.48 27.92
CA SER A 174 5.05 -3.82 28.44
C SER A 174 4.79 -4.82 27.30
N SER A 175 5.15 -6.08 27.52
CA SER A 175 5.08 -7.13 26.48
C SER A 175 3.66 -7.34 25.93
N ASP A 176 2.63 -7.12 26.74
CA ASP A 176 1.21 -7.21 26.37
C ASP A 176 0.76 -6.09 25.41
N LYS A 177 1.49 -4.98 25.34
CA LYS A 177 1.18 -3.82 24.47
C LYS A 177 2.10 -3.70 23.26
N MET A 178 3.01 -4.65 23.07
CA MET A 178 4.03 -4.61 22.03
C MET A 178 3.45 -4.55 20.60
N TYR A 179 2.23 -5.07 20.42
CA TYR A 179 1.51 -5.12 19.14
C TYR A 179 0.23 -4.28 19.13
N GLU A 180 -0.02 -3.44 20.15
CA GLU A 180 -1.16 -2.52 20.12
C GLU A 180 -0.95 -1.45 19.05
N HIS A 181 -1.93 -1.33 18.15
CA HIS A 181 -1.90 -0.34 17.07
C HIS A 181 -2.73 0.90 17.47
N ASP A 182 -2.07 1.90 18.06
CA ASP A 182 -2.62 3.25 18.21
C ASP A 182 -1.70 4.25 17.49
N PRO A 183 -2.14 4.86 16.37
CA PRO A 183 -1.31 5.81 15.66
C PRO A 183 -0.85 6.94 16.60
N PRO A 184 0.45 7.27 16.67
CA PRO A 184 0.96 8.31 17.55
C PRO A 184 0.26 9.64 17.27
N LYS A 185 -0.55 10.13 18.21
CA LYS A 185 -1.34 11.36 18.04
C LYS A 185 -0.48 12.58 17.72
N GLU A 186 0.77 12.60 18.19
CA GLU A 186 1.77 13.61 17.87
C GLU A 186 2.24 13.63 16.40
N LEU A 187 1.91 12.61 15.61
CA LEU A 187 2.13 12.62 14.16
C LEU A 187 0.95 13.24 13.39
N PHE A 188 -0.19 13.46 14.06
CA PHE A 188 -1.44 13.84 13.41
C PHE A 188 -2.15 15.04 14.05
N TRP A 189 -1.49 15.75 14.97
CA TRP A 189 -2.08 16.88 15.71
C TRP A 189 -2.60 18.02 14.82
N TRP A 190 -2.10 18.14 13.58
CA TRP A 190 -2.60 19.11 12.59
C TRP A 190 -3.82 18.61 11.81
N ARG A 191 -4.17 17.32 11.89
CA ARG A 191 -5.35 16.70 11.25
C ARG A 191 -6.44 16.28 12.24
N THR A 192 -6.17 16.30 13.54
CA THR A 192 -7.22 16.06 14.55
C THR A 192 -8.15 17.28 14.62
N PRO A 193 -9.48 17.11 14.49
CA PRO A 193 -10.40 18.22 14.69
C PRO A 193 -10.20 18.76 16.10
N LYS A 194 -9.94 20.07 16.24
CA LYS A 194 -10.08 20.71 17.55
C LYS A 194 -11.54 20.51 17.95
N ARG A 195 -11.79 19.69 18.98
CA ARG A 195 -13.09 19.64 19.63
C ARG A 195 -13.45 21.08 20.00
N ARG A 196 -14.47 21.62 19.32
CA ARG A 196 -15.09 22.89 19.70
C ARG A 196 -15.84 22.72 21.01
#